data_AF-A0A7S1DAT5-F1
#
_entry.id   AF-A0A7S1DAT5-F1
#
_cell.length_a   1.000
_cell.length_b   1.000
_cell.length_c   1.000
_cell.angle_alpha   90.00
_cell.angle_beta   90.00
_cell.angle_gamma   90.00
#
_symmetry.space_group_name_H-M   'P 1'
#
loop_
_entity.id
_entity.type
_entity.pdbx_description
1 polymer ?
#
loop_
_entity_poly.entity_id
_entity_poly.type
_entity_poly.pdbx_seq_one_letter_code
_entity_poly.pdbx_strand_id
1 'polypeptide(L)'
;RDTLVYLTHLNCDDTESIMLVKLTEQVDGSKWSWNNLNTLCWAIGSISGAMSEDEEKRFLVTVIKDLLGLCEQKRGKDNKAVIASNIMYVVGQYPRFLKAHWKFLKTVVNKLFEFMHEVHPGVQDMACD
;
A
#
# COMPACT_ATOMS: atom_id res chain seq x y z
N ARG A 1 -5.47 -4.82 14.83
CA ARG A 1 -4.28 -5.48 14.23
C ARG A 1 -4.32 -6.98 14.50
N ASP A 2 -4.22 -7.41 15.76
CA ASP A 2 -4.11 -8.84 16.11
C ASP A 2 -5.24 -9.71 15.56
N THR A 3 -6.49 -9.23 15.63
CA THR A 3 -7.65 -9.93 15.04
C THR A 3 -7.49 -10.17 13.54
N LEU A 4 -7.00 -9.18 12.79
CA LEU A 4 -6.80 -9.33 11.34
C LEU A 4 -5.71 -10.36 11.05
N VAL A 5 -4.59 -10.31 11.79
CA VAL A 5 -3.51 -11.30 11.66
C VAL A 5 -4.03 -12.72 11.94
N TYR A 6 -4.81 -12.92 13.00
CA TYR A 6 -5.40 -14.23 13.29
C TYR A 6 -6.38 -14.69 12.20
N LEU A 7 -7.20 -13.80 11.67
CA LEU A 7 -8.10 -14.14 10.54
C LEU A 7 -7.32 -14.51 9.29
N THR A 8 -6.23 -13.80 8.98
CA THR A 8 -5.34 -14.13 7.86
C THR A 8 -4.70 -15.51 8.02
N HIS A 9 -4.28 -15.88 9.23
CA HIS A 9 -3.77 -17.23 9.48
C HIS A 9 -4.85 -18.31 9.36
N LEU A 10 -6.11 -18.01 9.66
CA LEU A 10 -7.22 -18.96 9.52
C LEU A 10 -7.59 -19.18 8.05
N ASN A 11 -7.58 -18.12 7.24
CA ASN A 11 -7.84 -18.21 5.81
C ASN A 11 -7.14 -17.07 5.05
N CYS A 12 -5.94 -17.37 4.56
CA CYS A 12 -5.10 -16.44 3.82
C CYS A 12 -5.74 -16.06 2.48
N ASP A 13 -6.22 -17.05 1.73
CA ASP A 13 -6.82 -16.88 0.41
C ASP A 13 -8.07 -15.98 0.45
N ASP A 14 -8.95 -16.18 1.42
CA ASP A 14 -10.16 -15.35 1.59
C ASP A 14 -9.80 -13.92 1.97
N THR A 15 -8.84 -13.75 2.88
CA THR A 15 -8.34 -12.42 3.27
C THR A 15 -7.75 -11.68 2.07
N GLU A 16 -6.88 -12.34 1.30
CA GLU A 16 -6.28 -11.81 0.08
C GLU A 16 -7.36 -11.39 -0.93
N SER A 17 -8.29 -12.31 -1.23
CA SER A 17 -9.40 -12.08 -2.16
C SER A 17 -10.23 -10.85 -1.78
N ILE A 18 -10.62 -10.74 -0.51
CA ILE A 18 -11.41 -9.59 -0.01
C ILE A 18 -10.64 -8.28 -0.16
N MET A 19 -9.35 -8.26 0.18
CA MET A 19 -8.52 -7.06 0.07
C MET A 19 -8.33 -6.63 -1.40
N LEU A 20 -8.10 -7.59 -2.31
CA LEU A 20 -7.93 -7.31 -3.74
C LEU A 20 -9.22 -6.86 -4.42
N VAL A 21 -10.38 -7.43 -4.06
CA VAL A 21 -11.68 -6.96 -4.53
C VAL A 21 -11.91 -5.52 -4.08
N LYS A 22 -11.68 -5.21 -2.81
CA LYS A 22 -11.82 -3.83 -2.28
C LYS A 22 -10.86 -2.85 -2.97
N LEU A 23 -9.65 -3.29 -3.30
CA LEU A 23 -8.69 -2.46 -4.03
C LEU A 23 -9.17 -2.18 -5.45
N THR A 24 -9.72 -3.19 -6.13
CA THR A 24 -10.31 -3.05 -7.46
C THR A 24 -11.44 -2.01 -7.44
N GLU A 25 -12.30 -2.03 -6.42
CA GLU A 25 -13.38 -1.03 -6.25
C GLU A 25 -12.85 0.40 -5.98
N GLN A 26 -11.61 0.55 -5.49
CA GLN A 26 -10.95 1.86 -5.41
C GLN A 26 -10.41 2.31 -6.77
N VAL A 27 -9.83 1.37 -7.53
CA VAL A 27 -9.21 1.61 -8.84
C VAL A 27 -10.25 1.95 -9.91
N ASP A 28 -11.33 1.17 -9.99
CA ASP A 28 -12.41 1.41 -10.96
C ASP A 28 -13.27 2.63 -10.62
N GLY A 29 -13.13 3.16 -9.41
CA GLY A 29 -13.83 4.34 -8.92
C GLY A 29 -15.20 4.09 -8.30
N SER A 30 -15.71 2.85 -8.32
CA SER A 30 -17.04 2.48 -7.82
C SER A 30 -17.22 2.77 -6.32
N LYS A 31 -16.15 2.64 -5.52
CA LYS A 31 -16.16 2.97 -4.09
C LYS A 31 -15.01 3.88 -3.67
N TRP A 32 -14.47 4.65 -4.60
CA TRP A 32 -13.36 5.55 -4.34
C TRP A 32 -13.70 6.57 -3.24
N SER A 33 -12.93 6.56 -2.16
CA SER A 33 -12.85 7.67 -1.22
C SER A 33 -11.53 7.61 -0.45
N TRP A 34 -11.04 8.75 0.05
CA TRP A 34 -9.81 8.78 0.85
C TRP A 34 -9.90 7.85 2.07
N ASN A 35 -11.05 7.85 2.75
CA ASN A 35 -11.27 7.00 3.91
C ASN A 35 -11.24 5.50 3.57
N ASN A 36 -11.89 5.10 2.47
CA ASN A 36 -11.91 3.70 2.05
C ASN A 36 -10.51 3.22 1.64
N LEU A 37 -9.76 4.03 0.89
CA LEU A 37 -8.38 3.70 0.53
C LEU A 37 -7.50 3.59 1.77
N ASN A 38 -7.55 4.59 2.66
CA ASN A 38 -6.73 4.63 3.87
C ASN A 38 -6.97 3.39 4.74
N THR A 39 -8.23 3.11 5.06
CA THR A 39 -8.58 1.95 5.90
C THR A 39 -8.17 0.63 5.27
N LEU A 40 -8.31 0.48 3.95
CA LEU A 40 -7.83 -0.68 3.22
C LEU A 40 -6.31 -0.83 3.29
N CYS A 41 -5.55 0.22 2.99
CA CYS A 41 -4.09 0.17 3.02
C CYS A 41 -3.53 -0.01 4.44
N TRP A 42 -4.19 0.53 5.46
CA TRP A 42 -3.89 0.24 6.86
C TRP A 42 -4.11 -1.24 7.20
N ALA A 43 -5.22 -1.83 6.75
CA ALA A 43 -5.51 -3.25 6.93
C ALA A 43 -4.46 -4.12 6.24
N ILE A 44 -4.12 -3.82 4.98
CA ILE A 44 -3.05 -4.48 4.21
C ILE A 44 -1.74 -4.42 4.99
N GLY A 45 -1.23 -3.23 5.34
CA GLY A 45 0.03 -3.14 6.08
C GLY A 45 -0.01 -3.85 7.44
N SER A 46 -1.17 -3.93 8.10
CA SER A 46 -1.31 -4.55 9.42
C SER A 46 -1.17 -6.08 9.43
N ILE A 47 -1.35 -6.74 8.28
CA ILE A 47 -1.21 -8.20 8.13
C ILE A 47 0.21 -8.62 7.67
N SER A 48 1.17 -7.69 7.69
CA SER A 48 2.57 -7.99 7.37
C SER A 48 3.11 -9.17 8.18
N GLY A 49 3.72 -10.14 7.49
CA GLY A 49 4.25 -11.36 8.10
C GLY A 49 3.21 -12.46 8.39
N ALA A 50 1.92 -12.23 8.12
CA ALA A 50 0.87 -13.25 8.30
C ALA A 50 0.76 -14.23 7.11
N MET A 51 1.43 -13.93 5.99
CA MET A 51 1.46 -14.74 4.78
C MET A 51 2.84 -15.41 4.59
N SER A 52 2.90 -16.50 3.83
CA SER A 52 4.19 -17.05 3.38
C SER A 52 4.92 -16.03 2.48
N GLU A 53 6.23 -16.19 2.29
CA GLU A 53 7.02 -15.25 1.46
C GLU A 53 6.52 -15.17 0.01
N ASP A 54 6.13 -16.31 -0.57
CA ASP A 54 5.67 -16.38 -1.96
C ASP A 54 4.26 -15.81 -2.16
N GLU A 55 3.36 -16.00 -1.18
CA GLU A 55 2.04 -15.36 -1.17
C GLU A 55 2.17 -13.86 -0.97
N GLU A 56 2.90 -13.43 0.07
CA GLU A 56 3.14 -12.01 0.36
C GLU A 56 3.74 -11.29 -0.86
N LYS A 57 4.70 -11.92 -1.53
CA LYS A 57 5.30 -11.37 -2.76
C LYS A 57 4.26 -11.17 -3.87
N ARG A 58 3.43 -12.18 -4.16
CA ARG A 58 2.40 -12.10 -5.21
C ARG A 58 1.35 -11.04 -4.87
N PHE A 59 0.89 -11.04 -3.62
CA PHE A 59 -0.06 -10.08 -3.11
C PHE A 59 0.45 -8.64 -3.22
N LEU A 60 1.66 -8.37 -2.73
CA LEU A 60 2.24 -7.03 -2.73
C LEU A 60 2.52 -6.49 -4.13
N VAL A 61 3.00 -7.33 -5.05
CA VAL A 61 3.22 -6.90 -6.45
C VAL A 61 1.91 -6.38 -7.05
N THR A 62 0.79 -7.06 -6.79
CA THR A 62 -0.54 -6.64 -7.26
C THR A 62 -0.97 -5.35 -6.59
N VAL A 63 -0.94 -5.29 -5.25
CA VAL A 63 -1.36 -4.12 -4.47
C VAL A 63 -0.60 -2.86 -4.90
N ILE A 64 0.72 -2.95 -5.00
CA ILE A 64 1.58 -1.81 -5.34
C ILE A 64 1.32 -1.34 -6.77
N LYS A 65 1.16 -2.27 -7.72
CA LYS A 65 0.88 -1.93 -9.11
C LYS A 65 -0.45 -1.17 -9.25
N ASP A 66 -1.48 -1.64 -8.56
CA ASP A 66 -2.80 -1.02 -8.57
C ASP A 66 -2.79 0.35 -7.89
N LEU A 67 -2.09 0.51 -6.77
CA LEU A 67 -1.93 1.80 -6.11
C LEU A 67 -1.13 2.81 -6.97
N LEU A 68 -0.07 2.37 -7.66
CA LEU A 68 0.68 3.21 -8.60
C LEU A 68 -0.20 3.63 -9.78
N GLY A 69 -0.95 2.70 -10.37
CA GLY A 69 -1.91 2.99 -11.43
C GLY A 69 -3.00 3.96 -10.98
N LEU A 70 -3.55 3.77 -9.79
CA LEU A 70 -4.52 4.68 -9.18
C LEU A 70 -3.91 6.07 -8.94
N CYS A 71 -2.66 6.12 -8.48
CA CYS A 71 -1.92 7.36 -8.31
C CYS A 71 -1.84 8.08 -9.66
N GLU A 72 -1.43 7.42 -10.75
CA GLU A 72 -1.37 8.00 -12.10
C GLU A 72 -2.73 8.51 -12.59
N GLN A 73 -3.80 7.73 -12.42
CA GLN A 73 -5.16 8.06 -12.87
C GLN A 73 -5.76 9.27 -12.15
N LYS A 74 -5.61 9.37 -10.82
CA LYS A 74 -6.23 10.44 -10.04
C LYS A 74 -5.49 11.77 -10.25
N ARG A 75 -6.27 12.84 -10.39
CA ARG A 75 -5.77 14.21 -10.58
C ARG A 75 -5.90 15.00 -9.28
N GLY A 76 -5.12 16.08 -9.17
CA GLY A 76 -5.11 16.96 -8.00
C GLY A 76 -4.09 16.55 -6.95
N LYS A 77 -3.43 17.54 -6.34
CA LYS A 77 -2.32 17.33 -5.40
C LYS A 77 -2.75 16.52 -4.17
N ASP A 78 -3.90 16.84 -3.60
CA ASP A 78 -4.41 16.16 -2.39
C ASP A 78 -4.67 14.66 -2.64
N ASN A 79 -5.28 14.31 -3.78
CA ASN A 79 -5.48 12.91 -4.16
C ASN A 79 -4.14 12.18 -4.32
N LYS A 80 -3.17 12.81 -4.99
CA LYS A 80 -1.83 12.23 -5.17
C LYS A 80 -1.14 12.03 -3.81
N ALA A 81 -1.24 13.00 -2.92
CA ALA A 81 -0.66 12.93 -1.57
C ALA A 81 -1.26 11.77 -0.76
N VAL A 82 -2.59 11.64 -0.75
CA VAL A 82 -3.28 10.53 -0.05
C VAL A 82 -2.91 9.17 -0.63
N ILE A 83 -2.79 9.04 -1.96
CA ILE A 83 -2.43 7.74 -2.55
C ILE A 83 -0.95 7.43 -2.29
N ALA A 84 -0.07 8.43 -2.41
CA ALA A 84 1.34 8.30 -2.12
C ALA A 84 1.58 7.87 -0.67
N SER A 85 0.89 8.47 0.31
CA SER A 85 1.02 8.08 1.71
C SER A 85 0.62 6.63 1.97
N ASN A 86 -0.42 6.16 1.31
CA ASN A 86 -0.83 4.76 1.41
C ASN A 86 0.19 3.79 0.80
N ILE A 87 0.80 4.16 -0.33
CA ILE A 87 1.90 3.38 -0.92
C ILE A 87 3.09 3.33 0.05
N MET A 88 3.50 4.47 0.59
CA MET A 88 4.62 4.56 1.54
C MET A 88 4.35 3.70 2.78
N TYR A 89 3.16 3.83 3.36
CA TYR A 89 2.74 3.04 4.51
C TYR A 89 2.80 1.53 4.22
N VAL A 90 2.15 1.07 3.14
CA VAL A 90 2.15 -0.35 2.78
C VAL A 90 3.59 -0.82 2.59
N VAL A 91 4.36 -0.17 1.74
CA VAL A 91 5.75 -0.59 1.45
C VAL A 91 6.62 -0.60 2.71
N GLY A 92 6.49 0.38 3.60
CA GLY A 92 7.21 0.46 4.86
C GLY A 92 6.89 -0.69 5.83
N GLN A 93 5.68 -1.25 5.79
CA GLN A 93 5.30 -2.39 6.62
C GLN A 93 5.90 -3.73 6.15
N TYR A 94 6.43 -3.84 4.93
CA TYR A 94 6.92 -5.10 4.36
C TYR A 94 8.44 -5.10 4.07
N PRO A 95 9.30 -5.01 5.11
CA PRO A 95 10.75 -4.98 4.93
C PRO A 95 11.32 -6.29 4.35
N ARG A 96 10.64 -7.42 4.57
CA ARG A 96 11.01 -8.73 4.00
C ARG A 96 10.96 -8.71 2.47
N PHE A 97 9.85 -8.25 1.91
CA PHE A 97 9.68 -8.05 0.48
C PHE A 97 10.74 -7.09 -0.10
N LEU A 98 10.97 -5.94 0.56
CA LEU A 98 11.93 -4.95 0.10
C LEU A 98 13.37 -5.49 0.02
N LYS A 99 13.81 -6.22 1.05
CA LYS A 99 15.14 -6.84 1.09
C LYS A 99 15.38 -7.80 -0.07
N ALA A 100 14.34 -8.52 -0.50
CA ALA A 100 14.43 -9.46 -1.62
C ALA A 100 14.35 -8.79 -3.01
N HIS A 101 13.97 -7.51 -3.10
CA HIS A 101 13.69 -6.82 -4.37
C HIS A 101 14.42 -5.47 -4.48
N TRP A 102 15.76 -5.49 -4.59
CA TRP A 102 16.60 -4.29 -4.62
C TRP A 102 16.17 -3.21 -5.63
N LYS A 103 15.80 -3.58 -6.86
CA LYS A 103 15.34 -2.62 -7.87
C LYS A 103 14.09 -1.87 -7.39
N PHE A 104 13.18 -2.58 -6.75
CA PHE A 104 11.96 -2.01 -6.21
C PHE A 104 12.27 -1.11 -5.01
N LEU A 105 13.09 -1.58 -4.07
CA LEU A 105 13.57 -0.79 -2.94
C LEU A 105 14.22 0.53 -3.39
N LYS A 106 15.11 0.50 -4.39
CA LYS A 106 15.74 1.69 -4.94
C LYS A 106 14.71 2.68 -5.49
N THR A 107 13.71 2.21 -6.23
CA THR A 107 12.62 3.05 -6.75
C THR A 107 11.82 3.70 -5.62
N VAL A 108 11.47 2.94 -4.58
CA VAL A 108 10.75 3.44 -3.41
C VAL A 108 11.56 4.52 -2.70
N VAL A 109 12.84 4.25 -2.40
CA VAL A 109 13.73 5.20 -1.72
C VAL A 109 13.89 6.50 -2.51
N ASN A 110 14.09 6.41 -3.84
CA ASN A 110 14.14 7.60 -4.68
C ASN A 110 12.83 8.40 -4.63
N LYS A 111 11.68 7.72 -4.56
CA LYS A 111 10.39 8.38 -4.46
C LYS A 111 10.17 9.04 -3.10
N LEU A 112 10.63 8.41 -2.01
CA LEU A 112 10.66 9.03 -0.67
C LEU A 112 11.49 10.32 -0.69
N PHE A 113 12.64 10.32 -1.35
CA PHE A 113 13.43 11.55 -1.55
C PHE A 113 12.67 12.62 -2.32
N GLU A 114 11.98 12.28 -3.40
CA GLU A 114 11.13 13.24 -4.12
C GLU A 114 10.04 13.83 -3.22
N PHE A 115 9.40 13.00 -2.38
CA PHE A 115 8.35 13.44 -1.46
C PHE A 115 8.88 14.29 -0.29
N MET A 116 10.10 14.06 0.18
CA MET A 116 10.73 14.95 1.18
C MET A 116 10.92 16.39 0.64
N HIS A 117 10.96 16.59 -0.68
CA HIS A 117 11.05 17.92 -1.30
C HIS A 117 9.67 18.52 -1.65
N GLU A 118 8.57 17.80 -1.41
CA GLU A 118 7.23 18.33 -1.66
C GLU A 118 6.76 19.26 -0.55
N VAL A 119 6.16 20.39 -0.92
CA VAL A 119 5.72 21.45 0.03
C VAL A 119 4.30 21.19 0.56
N HIS A 120 3.67 20.08 0.16
CA HIS A 120 2.32 19.75 0.61
C HIS A 120 2.33 19.31 2.09
N PRO A 121 1.50 19.93 2.96
CA PRO A 121 1.47 19.60 4.39
C PRO A 121 1.28 18.09 4.64
N GLY A 122 2.13 17.50 5.49
CA GLY A 122 2.06 16.09 5.90
C GLY A 122 2.75 15.09 4.96
N VAL A 123 3.10 15.44 3.73
CA VAL A 123 3.83 14.53 2.82
C VAL A 123 5.29 14.35 3.27
N GLN A 124 5.91 15.41 3.77
CA GLN A 124 7.30 15.37 4.26
C GLN A 124 7.42 14.51 5.52
N ASP A 125 6.50 14.68 6.47
CA ASP A 125 6.51 13.91 7.73
C ASP A 125 6.39 12.41 7.44
N MET A 126 5.47 12.02 6.55
CA MET A 126 5.28 10.62 6.15
C MET A 126 6.43 10.02 5.32
N ALA A 127 7.29 10.86 4.72
CA ALA A 127 8.46 10.38 3.98
C ALA A 127 9.68 10.16 4.90
N CYS A 128 9.71 10.83 6.04
CA CYS A 128 10.78 10.75 7.03
C CYS A 128 10.55 9.66 8.10
N ASP A 129 9.29 9.31 8.37
CA ASP A 129 8.87 8.22 9.29
C ASP A 129 9.00 6.83 8.67
#